data_AF-X1SQX3-F1
#
_entry.id   AF-X1SQX3-F1
#
_cell.length_a   1.000
_cell.length_b   1.000
_cell.length_c   1.000
_cell.angle_alpha   90.00
_cell.angle_beta   90.00
_cell.angle_gamma   90.00
#
_symmetry.space_group_name_H-M   'P 1'
#
loop_
_entity.id
_entity.type
_entity.pdbx_description
1 polymer ?
#
loop_
_entity_poly.entity_id
_entity_poly.type
_entity_poly.pdbx_seq_one_letter_code
_entity_poly.pdbx_strand_id
1 'polypeptide(L)'
;MLDRERHELILRVLRQSRFVSVADIVGLVKSSEATVRRDFARLEQAGLLRRVRGGAELPESEASSIKPVTQLPFEYRKGIMLEKKRMIARKAASLCGEEET
;
A
#
# COMPACT_ATOMS: atom_id res chain seq x y z
N MET A 1 -21.82 -12.20 -0.67
CA MET A 1 -21.11 -11.54 0.44
C MET A 1 -21.75 -10.19 0.69
N LEU A 2 -22.11 -9.90 1.94
CA LEU A 2 -22.74 -8.63 2.29
C LEU A 2 -21.72 -7.49 2.16
N ASP A 3 -22.16 -6.31 1.75
CA ASP A 3 -21.29 -5.13 1.60
C ASP A 3 -20.56 -4.78 2.90
N ARG A 4 -21.23 -4.96 4.04
CA ARG A 4 -20.67 -4.71 5.37
C ARG A 4 -19.53 -5.68 5.71
N GLU A 5 -19.70 -6.97 5.47
CA GLU A 5 -18.65 -7.98 5.72
C GLU A 5 -17.41 -7.68 4.88
N ARG A 6 -17.59 -7.20 3.64
CA ARG A 6 -16.52 -6.77 2.76
C ARG A 6 -15.73 -5.61 3.32
N HIS A 7 -16.45 -4.60 3.79
CA HIS A 7 -15.84 -3.42 4.39
C HIS A 7 -15.06 -3.78 5.66
N GLU A 8 -15.62 -4.61 6.53
CA GLU A 8 -14.93 -5.07 7.74
C GLU A 8 -13.65 -5.86 7.41
N LEU A 9 -13.68 -6.69 6.37
CA LEU A 9 -12.54 -7.49 5.96
C LEU A 9 -11.43 -6.61 5.35
N ILE A 10 -11.79 -5.62 4.52
CA ILE A 10 -10.87 -4.61 3.98
C ILE A 10 -10.19 -3.85 5.13
N LEU A 11 -10.97 -3.34 6.09
CA LEU A 11 -10.44 -2.57 7.22
C LEU A 11 -9.54 -3.42 8.13
N ARG A 12 -9.88 -4.69 8.33
CA ARG A 12 -9.05 -5.62 9.12
C ARG A 12 -7.66 -5.79 8.49
N VAL A 13 -7.61 -6.06 7.19
CA VAL A 13 -6.34 -6.24 6.46
C VAL A 13 -5.56 -4.93 6.42
N LEU A 14 -6.25 -3.80 6.24
CA LEU A 14 -5.65 -2.47 6.25
C LEU A 14 -5.03 -2.13 7.61
N ARG A 15 -5.68 -2.45 8.72
CA ARG A 15 -5.13 -2.25 10.07
C ARG A 15 -3.91 -3.13 10.35
N GLN A 16 -3.87 -4.34 9.78
CA GLN A 16 -2.72 -5.24 9.92
C GLN A 16 -1.52 -4.80 9.07
N SER A 17 -1.76 -4.34 7.83
CA SER A 17 -0.70 -4.09 6.85
C SER A 17 -0.34 -2.61 6.67
N ARG A 18 -1.14 -1.69 7.22
CA ARG A 18 -1.13 -0.22 7.05
C ARG A 18 -1.38 0.28 5.63
N PHE A 19 -1.11 -0.55 4.62
CA PHE A 19 -1.45 -0.32 3.23
C PHE A 19 -1.91 -1.63 2.58
N VAL A 20 -2.88 -1.51 1.65
CA VAL A 20 -3.38 -2.61 0.83
C VAL A 20 -3.54 -2.13 -0.61
N SER A 21 -3.17 -2.96 -1.58
CA SER A 21 -3.46 -2.65 -2.98
C SER A 21 -4.88 -3.05 -3.36
N VAL A 22 -5.42 -2.46 -4.42
CA VAL A 22 -6.72 -2.87 -4.96
C VAL A 22 -6.67 -4.34 -5.40
N ALA A 23 -5.54 -4.79 -5.98
CA ALA A 23 -5.37 -6.16 -6.45
C ALA A 23 -5.41 -7.18 -5.29
N ASP A 24 -4.78 -6.87 -4.17
CA ASP A 24 -4.77 -7.75 -2.98
C ASP A 24 -6.20 -7.96 -2.46
N ILE A 25 -6.97 -6.88 -2.36
CA ILE A 25 -8.36 -6.93 -1.90
C ILE A 25 -9.27 -7.63 -2.91
N VAL A 26 -9.06 -7.43 -4.22
CA VAL A 26 -9.78 -8.15 -5.27
C VAL A 26 -9.59 -9.66 -5.13
N GLY A 27 -8.35 -10.11 -4.92
CA GLY A 27 -8.03 -11.52 -4.71
C GLY A 27 -8.63 -12.08 -3.41
N LEU A 28 -8.61 -11.29 -2.35
CA LEU A 28 -9.11 -11.69 -1.03
C LEU A 28 -10.64 -11.80 -0.97
N VAL A 29 -11.34 -10.83 -1.57
CA VAL A 29 -12.81 -10.72 -1.50
C VAL A 29 -13.50 -11.30 -2.74
N LYS A 30 -12.72 -11.82 -3.71
CA LYS A 30 -13.19 -12.37 -4.99
C LYS A 30 -14.21 -11.45 -5.69
N SER A 31 -13.95 -10.15 -5.62
CA SER A 31 -14.84 -9.09 -6.14
C SER A 31 -14.14 -8.31 -7.25
N SER A 32 -14.89 -7.74 -8.17
CA SER A 32 -14.29 -6.96 -9.26
C SER A 32 -13.58 -5.71 -8.77
N GLU A 33 -12.54 -5.29 -9.51
CA GLU A 33 -11.75 -4.10 -9.20
C GLU A 33 -12.62 -2.83 -9.09
N ALA A 34 -13.63 -2.70 -9.96
CA ALA A 34 -14.60 -1.61 -9.92
C ALA A 34 -15.43 -1.59 -8.62
N THR A 35 -15.73 -2.77 -8.07
CA THR A 35 -16.46 -2.88 -6.79
C THR A 35 -15.55 -2.49 -5.63
N VAL A 36 -14.32 -3.02 -5.59
CA VAL A 36 -13.35 -2.66 -4.55
C VAL A 36 -13.01 -1.16 -4.58
N ARG A 37 -12.87 -0.56 -5.76
CA ARG A 37 -12.68 0.90 -5.90
C ARG A 37 -13.87 1.70 -5.36
N ARG A 38 -15.10 1.24 -5.59
CA ARG A 38 -16.30 1.85 -5.00
C ARG A 38 -16.33 1.70 -3.48
N ASP A 39 -15.96 0.54 -2.96
CA ASP A 39 -15.87 0.32 -1.51
C ASP A 39 -14.80 1.21 -0.86
N PHE A 40 -13.63 1.34 -1.49
CA PHE A 40 -12.59 2.24 -1.02
C PHE A 40 -13.07 3.70 -1.01
N ALA A 41 -13.82 4.13 -2.02
CA ALA A 41 -14.39 5.47 -2.03
C ALA A 41 -15.40 5.68 -0.89
N ARG A 42 -16.26 4.69 -0.62
CA ARG A 42 -17.21 4.75 0.51
C ARG A 42 -16.49 4.80 1.87
N LEU A 43 -15.46 3.97 2.04
CA LEU A 43 -14.69 3.89 3.27
C LEU A 43 -13.82 5.14 3.50
N GLU A 44 -13.33 5.77 2.42
CA GLU A 44 -12.66 7.06 2.49
C GLU A 44 -13.60 8.19 2.89
N GLN A 45 -14.81 8.24 2.32
CA GLN A 45 -15.84 9.20 2.72
C GLN A 45 -16.23 9.07 4.20
N ALA A 46 -16.18 7.86 4.73
CA ALA A 46 -16.40 7.58 6.15
C ALA A 46 -15.16 7.88 7.03
N GLY A 47 -14.02 8.27 6.46
CA GLY A 47 -12.78 8.54 7.18
C GLY A 47 -12.09 7.29 7.73
N LEU A 48 -12.46 6.10 7.27
CA LEU A 48 -11.94 4.81 7.78
C LEU A 48 -10.67 4.35 7.04
N LEU A 49 -10.42 4.88 5.85
CA LEU A 49 -9.18 4.69 5.09
C LEU A 49 -8.84 5.95 4.29
N ARG A 50 -7.62 6.03 3.76
CA ARG A 50 -7.19 7.06 2.81
C ARG A 50 -6.81 6.42 1.49
N ARG A 51 -7.32 6.93 0.36
CA ARG A 51 -6.94 6.39 -0.95
C ARG A 51 -5.61 6.94 -1.42
N VAL A 52 -4.83 6.06 -2.03
CA VAL A 52 -3.55 6.40 -2.66
C VAL A 52 -3.49 5.78 -4.05
N ARG A 53 -2.43 6.10 -4.82
CA ARG A 53 -2.29 5.58 -6.18
C ARG A 53 -2.10 4.05 -6.14
N GLY A 54 -3.15 3.32 -6.52
CA GLY A 54 -3.15 1.85 -6.62
C GLY A 54 -3.66 1.10 -5.39
N GLY A 55 -4.13 1.80 -4.35
CA GLY A 55 -4.52 1.16 -3.10
C GLY A 55 -5.18 2.09 -2.09
N ALA A 56 -5.17 1.64 -0.84
CA ALA A 56 -5.63 2.38 0.33
C ALA A 56 -4.62 2.23 1.46
N GLU A 57 -4.45 3.29 2.26
CA GLU A 57 -3.64 3.32 3.47
C GLU A 57 -4.49 3.68 4.70
N LEU A 58 -4.01 3.30 5.88
CA LEU A 58 -4.69 3.60 7.14
C LEU A 58 -4.68 5.11 7.40
N PRO A 59 -5.80 5.75 7.83
CA PRO A 59 -5.83 7.18 8.08
C PRO A 59 -4.92 7.56 9.24
N GLU A 60 -4.36 8.76 9.21
CA GLU A 60 -3.45 9.27 10.24
C GLU A 60 -4.10 9.38 11.62
N SER A 61 -5.42 9.59 11.66
CA SER A 61 -6.24 9.61 12.89
C SER A 61 -6.29 8.25 13.60
N GLU A 62 -6.49 7.14 12.87
CA GLU A 62 -6.36 5.79 13.44
C GLU A 62 -4.89 5.40 13.64
N ALA A 63 -3.99 5.83 12.75
CA ALA A 63 -2.57 5.54 12.84
C ALA A 63 -1.88 6.19 14.05
N SER A 64 -2.46 7.26 14.63
CA SER A 64 -1.97 7.90 15.87
C SER A 64 -2.48 7.21 17.15
N SER A 65 -3.65 6.56 17.08
CA SER A 65 -4.20 5.77 18.18
C SER A 65 -3.48 4.42 18.32
N ILE A 66 -2.93 3.92 17.22
CA ILE A 66 -1.92 2.88 17.21
C ILE A 66 -0.61 3.57 17.58
N LYS A 67 0.00 3.24 18.74
CA LYS A 67 1.28 3.84 19.16
C LYS A 67 2.24 3.99 17.97
N PRO A 68 2.91 5.15 17.80
CA PRO A 68 3.72 5.41 16.63
C PRO A 68 4.78 4.32 16.51
N VAL A 69 4.58 3.46 15.54
CA VAL A 69 5.62 2.61 14.98
C VAL A 69 6.55 3.58 14.24
N THR A 70 7.50 4.16 14.97
CA THR A 70 8.73 4.77 14.44
C THR A 70 9.57 3.79 13.61
N GLN A 71 9.07 2.57 13.40
CA GLN A 71 9.73 1.43 12.79
C GLN A 71 8.80 0.75 11.78
N LEU A 72 8.44 1.40 10.67
CA LEU A 72 8.00 0.59 9.51
C LEU A 72 9.13 -0.41 9.24
N PRO A 73 8.90 -1.74 9.29
CA PRO A 73 9.96 -2.71 9.07
C PRO A 73 10.66 -2.43 7.74
N PHE A 74 11.98 -2.52 7.73
CA PHE A 74 12.81 -2.33 6.54
C PHE A 74 12.28 -3.12 5.32
N GLU A 75 11.64 -4.27 5.56
CA GLU A 75 10.99 -5.11 4.55
C GLU A 75 9.88 -4.39 3.77
N TYR A 76 9.09 -3.54 4.43
CA TYR A 76 8.01 -2.78 3.78
C TYR A 76 8.56 -1.67 2.87
N ARG A 77 9.71 -1.08 3.24
CA ARG A 77 10.44 -0.15 2.37
C ARG A 77 11.14 -0.85 1.19
N LYS A 78 11.45 -2.15 1.32
CA LYS A 78 12.20 -2.93 0.33
C LYS A 78 11.37 -3.17 -0.94
N GLY A 79 10.05 -3.34 -0.83
CA GLY A 79 9.17 -3.63 -1.97
C GLY A 79 8.77 -2.42 -2.81
N ILE A 80 8.63 -1.24 -2.21
CA ILE A 80 7.97 -0.08 -2.86
C ILE A 80 8.79 0.54 -4.01
N MET A 81 10.09 0.27 -4.12
CA MET A 81 10.91 0.88 -5.17
C MET A 81 12.08 0.02 -5.66
N LEU A 82 12.03 -1.31 -5.47
CA LEU A 82 13.16 -2.20 -5.76
C LEU A 82 13.59 -2.12 -7.23
N GLU A 83 12.63 -2.13 -8.14
CA GLU A 83 12.87 -2.17 -9.58
C GLU A 83 13.43 -0.84 -10.11
N LYS A 84 12.89 0.29 -9.61
CA LYS A 84 13.40 1.62 -9.99
C LYS A 84 14.78 1.90 -9.38
N LYS A 85 15.06 1.43 -8.16
CA LYS A 85 16.41 1.53 -7.57
C LYS A 85 17.41 0.67 -8.32
N ARG A 86 17.03 -0.54 -8.77
CA ARG A 86 17.89 -1.39 -9.60
C ARG A 86 18.25 -0.74 -10.94
N MET A 87 17.29 -0.07 -11.58
CA MET A 87 17.54 0.65 -12.83
C MET A 87 18.54 1.80 -12.63
N ILE A 88 18.39 2.59 -11.55
CA ILE A 88 19.32 3.67 -11.20
C ILE A 88 20.72 3.10 -10.91
N ALA A 89 20.81 2.00 -10.14
CA ALA A 89 22.09 1.36 -9.83
C ALA A 89 22.81 0.82 -11.07
N ARG A 90 22.08 0.17 -11.99
CA ARG A 90 22.66 -0.28 -13.27
C ARG A 90 23.13 0.89 -14.13
N LYS A 91 22.34 1.97 -14.20
CA LYS A 91 22.71 3.16 -14.97
C LYS A 91 23.92 3.87 -14.35
N ALA A 92 23.99 3.97 -13.02
CA ALA A 92 25.14 4.52 -12.31
C ALA A 92 26.40 3.66 -12.52
N ALA A 93 26.29 2.33 -12.43
CA ALA A 93 27.40 1.43 -12.70
C ALA A 93 27.89 1.52 -14.15
N SER A 94 27.00 1.71 -15.13
CA SER A 94 27.39 1.93 -16.53
C SER A 94 28.01 3.30 -16.81
N LEU A 95 27.89 4.25 -15.87
CA LEU A 95 28.51 5.58 -15.94
C LEU A 95 29.87 5.62 -15.21
N CYS A 96 30.16 4.63 -14.36
CA CYS A 96 31.49 4.42 -13.78
C CYS A 96 32.32 3.55 -14.73
N GLY A 97 32.63 4.10 -15.92
CA GLY A 97 33.63 3.57 -16.82
C GLY A 97 34.85 4.50 -16.82
N GLU A 98 35.90 4.03 -16.15
CA GLU A 98 37.32 4.19 -16.46
C GLU A 98 37.84 5.60 -16.82
N GLU A 99 38.31 6.38 -15.83
CA GLU A 99 39.55 7.17 -15.90
C GLU A 99 39.99 7.54 -14.46
N GLU A 100 40.55 6.58 -13.71
CA GLU A 100 41.51 6.90 -12.65
C GLU A 100 42.81 6.15 -12.97
N THR A 101 43.66 6.83 -13.74
CA THR A 101 45.12 6.64 -13.74
C THR A 101 45.76 7.95 -13.29
#